data_AF-A0A7L0JRW6-F1
#
_entry.id   AF-A0A7L0JRW6-F1
#
_cell.length_a   1.000
_cell.length_b   1.000
_cell.length_c   1.000
_cell.angle_alpha   90.00
_cell.angle_beta   90.00
_cell.angle_gamma   90.00
#
_symmetry.space_group_name_H-M   'P 1'
#
loop_
_entity.id
_entity.type
_entity.pdbx_description
1 polymer ?
#
loop_
_entity_poly.entity_id
_entity_poly.type
_entity_poly.pdbx_seq_one_letter_code
_entity_poly.pdbx_strand_id
1 'polypeptide(L)'
;LRARHPGAGTMLPLLLLLLATAHGLQELPYTPTLASTDLGGRITGSTFVLEQPRCVFANETYGSADIWLVVAVPTGRWGGTGARGAPGVPPLTAVPVPAATVNFTNNVQPGMPEWAFQNFPANTSAYLTLHATLLNYPCPKPAGDITVLRVGSETSCAKNTSRPNCNGPLPSPGPYRVKFLALNGSNPVAETRWSEPITLKTAQQPPSSPEAGGRRGAGMIAITSILSILLAVLLASLVATLAFCGSDPCGSSGIFKPEATSVRRYNTHHVYDQPAARL
;
A
#
# COMPACT_ATOMS: atom_id res chain seq x y z
N LEU A 1 -43.60 59.74 65.52
CA LEU A 1 -42.33 59.04 65.23
C LEU A 1 -42.44 58.34 63.89
N ARG A 2 -41.72 58.85 62.89
CA ARG A 2 -41.82 58.46 61.47
C ARG A 2 -40.86 57.29 61.24
N ALA A 3 -41.37 56.07 61.12
CA ALA A 3 -40.56 54.90 60.78
C ALA A 3 -40.31 54.89 59.26
N ARG A 4 -39.05 55.08 58.87
CA ARG A 4 -38.56 54.96 57.49
C ARG A 4 -38.44 53.49 57.12
N HIS A 5 -39.01 53.09 55.98
CA HIS A 5 -38.63 51.89 55.26
C HIS A 5 -37.22 52.05 54.65
N PRO A 6 -36.29 51.10 54.82
CA PRO A 6 -35.09 51.05 54.02
C PRO A 6 -35.22 50.01 52.89
N GLY A 7 -35.10 50.51 51.66
CA GLY A 7 -34.24 49.90 50.64
C GLY A 7 -34.67 48.59 50.01
N ALA A 8 -35.62 48.63 49.09
CA ALA A 8 -35.61 47.74 47.94
C ALA A 8 -34.51 48.23 46.97
N GLY A 9 -33.29 47.74 47.16
CA GLY A 9 -32.15 48.13 46.35
C GLY A 9 -31.13 47.01 46.27
N THR A 10 -30.68 46.74 45.05
CA THR A 10 -29.46 45.98 44.71
C THR A 10 -29.47 44.45 44.88
N MET A 11 -30.47 43.74 44.31
CA MET A 11 -30.38 42.29 44.08
C MET A 11 -30.48 41.89 42.59
N LEU A 12 -30.31 42.83 41.67
CA LEU A 12 -30.34 42.57 40.22
C LEU A 12 -28.96 42.48 39.51
N PRO A 13 -27.85 43.11 39.98
CA PRO A 13 -26.60 43.04 39.20
C PRO A 13 -25.79 41.76 39.49
N LEU A 14 -26.03 41.08 40.61
CA LEU A 14 -25.32 39.84 40.95
C LEU A 14 -25.87 38.61 40.20
N LEU A 15 -27.14 38.65 39.77
CA LEU A 15 -27.76 37.54 39.02
C LEU A 15 -27.31 37.50 37.55
N LEU A 16 -26.82 38.64 37.01
CA LEU A 16 -26.24 38.72 35.67
C LEU A 16 -24.76 38.28 35.61
N LEU A 17 -24.04 38.24 36.75
CA LEU A 17 -22.65 37.80 36.81
C LEU A 17 -22.46 36.27 36.94
N LEU A 18 -23.56 35.52 37.11
CA LEU A 18 -23.55 34.06 37.31
C LEU A 18 -23.94 33.27 36.06
N LEU A 19 -24.12 33.93 34.92
CA LEU A 19 -24.08 33.25 33.62
C LEU A 19 -22.61 32.95 33.27
N ALA A 20 -21.99 32.08 34.07
CA ALA A 20 -20.91 31.26 33.58
C ALA A 20 -21.51 30.47 32.41
N THR A 21 -21.31 30.99 31.21
CA THR A 21 -21.65 30.33 29.96
C THR A 21 -20.96 28.97 29.98
N ALA A 22 -21.71 27.94 30.37
CA ALA A 22 -21.35 26.56 30.11
C ALA A 22 -21.35 26.42 28.59
N HIS A 23 -20.21 26.71 27.97
CA HIS A 23 -20.00 26.44 26.57
C HIS A 23 -19.93 24.91 26.47
N GLY A 24 -21.11 24.29 26.29
CA GLY A 24 -21.19 22.89 25.91
C GLY A 24 -20.43 22.67 24.60
N LEU A 25 -20.00 21.43 24.38
CA LEU A 25 -19.34 21.05 23.14
C LEU A 25 -20.23 21.40 21.93
N GLN A 26 -19.74 22.23 21.03
CA GLN A 26 -20.49 22.65 19.84
C GLN A 26 -20.36 21.61 18.73
N GLU A 27 -21.47 21.03 18.28
CA GLU A 27 -21.50 20.25 17.03
C GLU A 27 -21.60 21.19 15.82
N LEU A 28 -20.66 21.05 14.88
CA LEU A 28 -20.58 21.81 13.63
C LEU A 28 -21.26 21.02 12.50
N PRO A 29 -21.98 21.69 11.59
CA PRO A 29 -22.72 21.05 10.49
C PRO A 29 -21.80 20.62 9.33
N TYR A 30 -20.67 19.99 9.63
CA TYR A 30 -19.76 19.41 8.67
C TYR A 30 -19.75 17.89 8.83
N THR A 31 -19.74 17.17 7.71
CA THR A 31 -19.60 15.71 7.68
C THR A 31 -18.32 15.37 6.91
N PRO A 32 -17.33 14.70 7.51
CA PRO A 32 -16.14 14.28 6.80
C PRO A 32 -16.50 13.35 5.65
N THR A 33 -15.85 13.57 4.50
CA THR A 33 -16.06 12.78 3.29
C THR A 33 -14.72 12.31 2.72
N LEU A 34 -14.77 11.20 1.99
CA LEU A 34 -13.61 10.74 1.23
C LEU A 34 -13.26 11.77 0.15
N ALA A 35 -11.97 12.04 -0.04
CA ALA A 35 -11.48 13.04 -0.99
C ALA A 35 -12.13 12.89 -2.38
N SER A 36 -12.69 13.96 -2.91
CA SER A 36 -13.38 14.01 -4.20
C SER A 36 -12.42 13.95 -5.40
N THR A 37 -11.15 14.30 -5.18
CA THR A 37 -10.10 14.25 -6.20
C THR A 37 -9.84 12.81 -6.62
N ASP A 38 -9.67 12.58 -7.93
CA ASP A 38 -9.34 11.27 -8.47
C ASP A 38 -7.89 10.90 -8.09
N LEU A 39 -7.76 10.17 -6.98
CA LEU A 39 -6.49 9.78 -6.40
C LEU A 39 -6.34 8.27 -6.46
N GLY A 40 -5.26 7.82 -7.10
CA GLY A 40 -4.80 6.44 -6.96
C GLY A 40 -4.64 6.09 -5.47
N GLY A 41 -5.23 4.95 -5.06
CA GLY A 41 -5.20 4.54 -3.66
C GLY A 41 -5.98 5.47 -2.71
N ARG A 42 -7.06 6.11 -3.18
CA ARG A 42 -8.05 6.82 -2.34
C ARG A 42 -8.59 5.93 -1.22
N ILE A 43 -8.78 4.65 -1.51
CA ILE A 43 -9.04 3.57 -0.55
C ILE A 43 -8.14 2.39 -0.90
N THR A 44 -7.43 1.88 0.09
CA THR A 44 -6.55 0.69 0.00
C THR A 44 -7.01 -0.36 1.02
N GLY A 45 -6.22 -1.41 1.26
CA GLY A 45 -6.51 -2.39 2.31
C GLY A 45 -6.21 -1.92 3.74
N SER A 46 -5.50 -0.80 3.90
CA SER A 46 -5.10 -0.29 5.23
C SER A 46 -5.15 1.24 5.36
N THR A 47 -5.57 1.95 4.32
CA THR A 47 -5.66 3.42 4.31
C THR A 47 -6.86 3.92 3.53
N PHE A 48 -7.36 5.09 3.89
CA PHE A 48 -8.30 5.87 3.10
C PHE A 48 -7.93 7.36 3.13
N VAL A 49 -8.48 8.13 2.20
CA VAL A 49 -8.15 9.55 2.02
C VAL A 49 -9.40 10.41 2.19
N LEU A 50 -9.35 11.38 3.09
CA LEU A 50 -10.43 12.35 3.39
C LEU A 50 -10.14 13.72 2.77
N GLU A 51 -11.20 14.50 2.57
CA GLU A 51 -11.07 15.96 2.44
C GLU A 51 -10.56 16.57 3.75
N GLN A 52 -9.75 17.63 3.64
CA GLN A 52 -9.34 18.42 4.80
C GLN A 52 -10.52 19.24 5.34
N PRO A 53 -10.66 19.44 6.67
CA PRO A 53 -11.76 20.21 7.28
C PRO A 53 -11.53 21.73 7.15
N ARG A 54 -11.21 22.19 5.94
CA ARG A 54 -10.97 23.62 5.65
C ARG A 54 -12.25 24.41 5.85
N CYS A 55 -12.10 25.63 6.38
CA CYS A 55 -13.22 26.53 6.65
C CYS A 55 -14.26 26.00 7.67
N VAL A 56 -14.02 24.85 8.32
CA VAL A 56 -14.95 24.26 9.31
C VAL A 56 -14.76 24.92 10.68
N PHE A 57 -13.50 25.05 11.12
CA PHE A 57 -13.13 25.59 12.43
C PHE A 57 -12.66 27.05 12.37
N ALA A 58 -13.16 27.83 11.40
CA ALA A 58 -12.64 29.18 11.09
C ALA A 58 -13.08 30.28 12.07
N ASN A 59 -13.97 29.98 13.02
CA ASN A 59 -14.40 30.95 14.03
C ASN A 59 -13.27 31.22 15.03
N GLU A 60 -13.10 32.48 15.45
CA GLU A 60 -12.08 32.92 16.40
C GLU A 60 -12.16 32.14 17.73
N THR A 61 -13.35 31.66 18.11
CA THR A 61 -13.58 30.80 19.27
C THR A 61 -12.70 29.54 19.29
N TYR A 62 -12.28 29.05 18.11
CA TYR A 62 -11.45 27.85 17.97
C TYR A 62 -10.01 28.17 17.53
N GLY A 63 -9.63 29.45 17.49
CA GLY A 63 -8.35 29.89 16.93
C GLY A 63 -7.11 29.30 17.62
N SER A 64 -7.22 28.94 18.91
CA SER A 64 -6.16 28.29 19.68
C SER A 64 -6.34 26.77 19.82
N ALA A 65 -7.37 26.19 19.20
CA ALA A 65 -7.68 24.78 19.35
C ALA A 65 -6.87 23.92 18.36
N ASP A 66 -6.44 22.76 18.86
CA ASP A 66 -5.87 21.70 18.06
C ASP A 66 -6.97 20.84 17.44
N ILE A 67 -6.86 20.56 16.15
CA ILE A 67 -7.80 19.74 15.41
C ILE A 67 -7.26 18.31 15.38
N TRP A 68 -8.11 17.37 15.80
CA TRP A 68 -7.82 15.95 15.83
C TRP A 68 -8.82 15.18 14.98
N LEU A 69 -8.37 14.08 14.38
CA LEU A 69 -9.26 13.10 13.76
C LEU A 69 -9.52 11.97 14.76
N VAL A 70 -10.80 11.70 15.01
CA VAL A 70 -11.25 10.47 15.66
C VAL A 70 -11.54 9.43 14.60
N VAL A 71 -10.95 8.25 14.74
CA VAL A 71 -11.24 7.09 13.89
C VAL A 71 -11.85 6.00 14.76
N ALA A 72 -13.05 5.54 14.40
CA ALA A 72 -13.81 4.59 15.19
C ALA A 72 -14.32 3.41 14.35
N VAL A 73 -14.52 2.28 15.02
CA VAL A 73 -15.31 1.15 14.53
C VAL A 73 -16.55 0.97 15.41
N PRO A 74 -17.64 0.40 14.88
CA PRO A 74 -18.80 0.07 15.71
C PRO A 74 -18.44 -0.90 16.83
N THR A 75 -19.00 -0.70 18.03
CA THR A 75 -18.78 -1.62 19.15
C THR A 75 -19.51 -2.93 18.89
N GLY A 76 -18.76 -3.99 18.62
CA GLY A 76 -19.28 -5.31 18.31
C GLY A 76 -18.15 -6.17 17.78
N ARG A 77 -17.84 -7.25 18.49
CA ARG A 77 -16.74 -8.18 18.23
C ARG A 77 -16.52 -8.39 16.72
N TRP A 78 -15.37 -7.93 16.21
CA TRP A 78 -14.84 -8.42 14.94
C TRP A 78 -14.58 -9.91 15.14
N GLY A 79 -15.54 -10.74 14.70
CA GLY A 79 -15.48 -12.19 14.76
C GLY A 79 -14.38 -12.67 13.83
N GLY A 80 -13.13 -12.59 14.30
CA GLY A 80 -11.97 -13.24 13.70
C GLY A 80 -12.08 -14.75 13.83
N THR A 81 -13.00 -15.35 13.10
CA THR A 81 -12.94 -16.76 12.71
C THR A 81 -13.43 -16.81 11.28
N GLY A 82 -12.54 -17.22 10.37
CA GLY A 82 -12.89 -17.45 8.97
C GLY A 82 -14.16 -18.29 8.87
N ALA A 83 -15.12 -17.79 8.10
CA ALA A 83 -16.28 -18.54 7.67
C ALA A 83 -15.80 -19.75 6.85
N ARG A 84 -15.55 -20.86 7.54
CA ARG A 84 -15.54 -22.19 6.93
C ARG A 84 -16.91 -22.78 7.23
N GLY A 85 -17.63 -23.10 6.15
CA GLY A 85 -19.04 -23.47 6.07
C GLY A 85 -19.70 -24.01 7.33
N ALA A 86 -20.67 -23.26 7.84
CA ALA A 86 -21.84 -23.82 8.49
C ALA A 86 -22.96 -23.88 7.43
N PRO A 87 -23.61 -25.03 7.19
CA PRO A 87 -24.74 -25.11 6.27
C PRO A 87 -25.92 -24.38 6.89
N GLY A 88 -26.41 -23.32 6.22
CA GLY A 88 -27.61 -22.59 6.63
C GLY A 88 -27.55 -21.06 6.58
N VAL A 89 -26.44 -20.45 6.13
CA VAL A 89 -26.37 -18.98 6.00
C VAL A 89 -26.95 -18.53 4.65
N PRO A 90 -27.98 -17.65 4.61
CA PRO A 90 -28.51 -17.12 3.37
C PRO A 90 -27.47 -16.25 2.64
N PRO A 91 -27.60 -16.04 1.31
CA PRO A 91 -26.56 -15.44 0.49
C PRO A 91 -26.26 -13.99 0.89
N LEU A 92 -25.04 -13.55 0.57
CA LEU A 92 -24.46 -12.23 0.83
C LEU A 92 -25.23 -11.09 0.13
N THR A 93 -26.44 -10.80 0.58
CA THR A 93 -27.07 -9.50 0.36
C THR A 93 -26.80 -8.66 1.60
N ALA A 94 -26.04 -7.58 1.39
CA ALA A 94 -25.72 -6.51 2.33
C ALA A 94 -26.57 -6.53 3.60
N VAL A 95 -25.98 -6.98 4.72
CA VAL A 95 -26.51 -6.60 6.02
C VAL A 95 -26.18 -5.10 6.14
N PRO A 96 -27.18 -4.20 6.17
CA PRO A 96 -26.92 -2.85 6.59
C PRO A 96 -26.47 -3.00 8.03
N VAL A 97 -25.22 -2.68 8.37
CA VAL A 97 -24.83 -2.61 9.78
C VAL A 97 -25.73 -1.52 10.36
N PRO A 98 -26.80 -1.88 11.09
CA PRO A 98 -27.76 -0.90 11.53
C PRO A 98 -27.12 -0.30 12.76
N ALA A 99 -26.67 0.95 12.67
CA ALA A 99 -26.41 1.80 13.84
C ALA A 99 -25.78 1.03 15.02
N ALA A 100 -24.71 0.27 14.79
CA ALA A 100 -23.91 -0.22 15.91
C ALA A 100 -23.30 1.05 16.51
N THR A 101 -24.00 1.52 17.54
CA THR A 101 -23.92 2.85 18.13
C THR A 101 -22.47 3.10 18.44
N VAL A 102 -21.88 4.10 17.76
CA VAL A 102 -20.56 4.56 18.17
C VAL A 102 -20.77 5.24 19.51
N ASN A 103 -20.67 4.47 20.61
CA ASN A 103 -20.79 4.95 21.98
C ASN A 103 -19.50 5.69 22.38
N PHE A 104 -19.10 6.64 21.54
CA PHE A 104 -17.90 7.45 21.72
C PHE A 104 -18.29 8.73 22.45
N THR A 105 -17.70 8.92 23.62
CA THR A 105 -17.77 10.16 24.38
C THR A 105 -16.62 11.07 23.97
N ASN A 106 -16.88 12.37 23.82
CA ASN A 106 -15.86 13.37 23.47
C ASN A 106 -14.90 13.71 24.62
N ASN A 107 -15.00 13.04 25.75
CA ASN A 107 -14.10 13.16 26.90
C ASN A 107 -12.79 12.43 26.59
N VAL A 108 -12.03 12.98 25.66
CA VAL A 108 -10.79 12.39 25.18
C VAL A 108 -9.58 13.17 25.63
N GLN A 109 -8.49 12.45 25.84
CA GLN A 109 -7.20 13.04 26.19
C GLN A 109 -6.12 12.50 25.25
N PRO A 110 -5.62 13.32 24.30
CA PRO A 110 -4.53 12.92 23.43
C PRO A 110 -3.33 12.44 24.24
N GLY A 111 -2.68 11.36 23.79
CA GLY A 111 -1.54 10.78 24.48
C GLY A 111 -1.86 9.65 25.45
N MET A 112 -3.14 9.45 25.82
CA MET A 112 -3.51 8.40 26.78
C MET A 112 -3.69 7.04 26.09
N PRO A 113 -3.41 5.92 26.78
CA PRO A 113 -3.56 4.58 26.22
C PRO A 113 -4.97 4.25 25.71
N GLU A 114 -6.01 4.82 26.32
CA GLU A 114 -7.41 4.63 25.92
C GLU A 114 -7.68 5.11 24.48
N TRP A 115 -6.91 6.09 23.99
CA TRP A 115 -7.06 6.67 22.65
C TRP A 115 -5.90 6.34 21.72
N ALA A 116 -5.04 5.41 22.15
CA ALA A 116 -3.85 5.02 21.41
C ALA A 116 -4.17 4.06 20.28
N PHE A 117 -3.54 4.26 19.12
CA PHE A 117 -3.69 3.41 17.95
C PHE A 117 -3.36 1.93 18.24
N GLN A 118 -2.35 1.65 19.08
CA GLN A 118 -1.88 0.29 19.34
C GLN A 118 -2.93 -0.57 20.06
N ASN A 119 -3.89 0.05 20.72
CA ASN A 119 -5.00 -0.63 21.40
C ASN A 119 -6.24 -0.77 20.49
N PHE A 120 -6.23 -0.11 19.33
CA PHE A 120 -7.33 -0.12 18.39
C PHE A 120 -7.19 -1.25 17.34
N PRO A 121 -8.28 -1.92 16.93
CA PRO A 121 -9.62 -1.88 17.49
C PRO A 121 -9.85 -2.92 18.61
N ALA A 122 -8.80 -3.65 19.01
CA ALA A 122 -8.93 -4.86 19.82
C ALA A 122 -9.37 -4.57 21.27
N ASN A 123 -8.82 -3.52 21.86
CA ASN A 123 -9.07 -3.10 23.23
C ASN A 123 -9.91 -1.82 23.29
N THR A 124 -9.82 -0.96 22.27
CA THR A 124 -10.55 0.31 22.17
C THR A 124 -11.27 0.37 20.83
N SER A 125 -12.48 0.93 20.79
CA SER A 125 -13.26 1.06 19.55
C SER A 125 -12.96 2.33 18.77
N ALA A 126 -12.12 3.22 19.31
CA ALA A 126 -11.69 4.45 18.65
C ALA A 126 -10.26 4.84 19.06
N TYR A 127 -9.60 5.63 18.22
CA TYR A 127 -8.32 6.26 18.52
C TYR A 127 -8.25 7.68 17.93
N LEU A 128 -7.33 8.48 18.47
CA LEU A 128 -7.07 9.85 18.04
C LEU A 128 -5.82 9.91 17.18
N THR A 129 -5.88 10.65 16.07
CA THR A 129 -4.74 10.82 15.18
C THR A 129 -4.83 12.12 14.39
N LEU A 130 -3.83 12.36 13.53
CA LEU A 130 -3.77 13.52 12.62
C LEU A 130 -3.97 14.86 13.35
N HIS A 131 -3.12 15.09 14.35
CA HIS A 131 -3.02 16.38 15.04
C HIS A 131 -2.61 17.49 14.08
N ALA A 132 -3.38 18.56 14.03
CA ALA A 132 -3.06 19.74 13.24
C ALA A 132 -3.61 21.00 13.89
N THR A 133 -2.97 22.15 13.61
CA THR A 133 -3.51 23.46 13.98
C THR A 133 -4.41 23.99 12.86
N LEU A 134 -5.21 25.02 13.14
CA LEU A 134 -6.04 25.67 12.13
C LEU A 134 -5.23 26.19 10.92
N LEU A 135 -3.97 26.60 11.15
CA LEU A 135 -3.07 27.09 10.10
C LEU A 135 -2.70 26.01 9.07
N ASN A 136 -2.81 24.73 9.42
CA ASN A 136 -2.59 23.62 8.50
C ASN A 136 -3.77 23.41 7.53
N TYR A 137 -4.92 24.05 7.76
CA TYR A 137 -6.11 23.99 6.92
C TYR A 137 -6.54 25.37 6.40
N PRO A 138 -5.69 26.06 5.61
CA PRO A 138 -6.01 27.40 5.14
C PRO A 138 -7.29 27.43 4.30
N CYS A 139 -8.02 28.55 4.38
CA CYS A 139 -9.27 28.77 3.66
C CYS A 139 -9.14 30.04 2.81
N PRO A 140 -9.47 30.03 1.50
CA PRO A 140 -9.99 28.90 0.72
C PRO A 140 -8.91 27.86 0.35
N LYS A 141 -9.33 26.73 -0.21
CA LYS A 141 -8.43 25.70 -0.77
C LYS A 141 -7.56 26.34 -1.88
N PRO A 142 -6.22 26.21 -1.84
CA PRO A 142 -5.35 26.67 -2.92
C PRO A 142 -5.71 25.98 -4.24
N ALA A 143 -5.79 26.75 -5.32
CA ALA A 143 -6.06 26.21 -6.65
C ALA A 143 -4.85 25.41 -7.16
N GLY A 144 -5.11 24.24 -7.74
CA GLY A 144 -4.07 23.36 -8.30
C GLY A 144 -3.40 22.40 -7.31
N ASP A 145 -3.58 22.61 -6.00
CA ASP A 145 -2.96 21.75 -4.98
C ASP A 145 -3.85 20.55 -4.59
N ILE A 146 -3.21 19.38 -4.43
CA ILE A 146 -3.86 18.19 -3.87
C ILE A 146 -3.78 18.25 -2.34
N THR A 147 -4.84 18.76 -1.72
CA THR A 147 -4.93 18.93 -0.26
C THR A 147 -5.85 17.90 0.37
N VAL A 148 -5.30 16.80 0.89
CA VAL A 148 -6.07 15.69 1.46
C VAL A 148 -5.50 15.21 2.79
N LEU A 149 -6.25 14.40 3.52
CA LEU A 149 -5.81 13.71 4.74
C LEU A 149 -5.82 12.20 4.51
N ARG A 150 -4.64 11.58 4.48
CA ARG A 150 -4.53 10.13 4.41
C ARG A 150 -4.55 9.55 5.82
N VAL A 151 -5.53 8.72 6.10
CA VAL A 151 -5.63 7.95 7.35
C VAL A 151 -4.93 6.62 7.17
N GLY A 152 -4.08 6.26 8.14
CA GLY A 152 -3.34 5.00 8.21
C GLY A 152 -1.97 4.98 7.52
N SER A 153 -1.36 6.14 7.28
CA SER A 153 -0.09 6.21 6.51
C SER A 153 1.19 5.97 7.32
N GLU A 154 1.16 6.01 8.64
CA GLU A 154 2.37 5.91 9.48
C GLU A 154 2.66 4.47 9.90
N THR A 155 3.35 3.71 9.05
CA THR A 155 3.74 2.32 9.35
C THR A 155 4.78 2.21 10.46
N SER A 156 5.64 3.22 10.63
CA SER A 156 6.77 3.18 11.56
C SER A 156 6.37 3.26 13.03
N CYS A 157 5.26 3.93 13.36
CA CYS A 157 4.77 4.04 14.73
C CYS A 157 3.72 2.97 15.11
N ALA A 158 3.34 2.10 14.18
CA ALA A 158 2.26 1.12 14.39
C ALA A 158 2.48 0.20 15.61
N LYS A 159 3.73 -0.05 15.98
CA LYS A 159 4.11 -0.85 17.16
C LYS A 159 4.79 -0.03 18.28
N ASN A 160 4.96 1.27 18.08
CA ASN A 160 5.65 2.14 19.03
C ASN A 160 4.66 2.76 20.01
N THR A 161 4.57 2.19 21.22
CA THR A 161 3.66 2.65 22.28
C THR A 161 4.03 4.02 22.85
N SER A 162 5.27 4.51 22.63
CA SER A 162 5.65 5.89 22.97
C SER A 162 5.01 6.93 22.04
N ARG A 163 4.40 6.51 20.93
CA ARG A 163 3.63 7.35 20.01
C ARG A 163 2.16 6.90 19.96
N PRO A 164 1.37 7.20 21.01
CA PRO A 164 -0.02 6.74 21.12
C PRO A 164 -0.93 7.27 20.00
N ASN A 165 -0.77 8.52 19.58
CA ASN A 165 -1.66 9.15 18.58
C ASN A 165 -1.23 8.85 17.12
N CYS A 166 -0.60 7.70 16.90
CA CYS A 166 -0.07 7.26 15.62
C CYS A 166 -1.17 7.18 14.55
N ASN A 167 -0.91 7.68 13.34
CA ASN A 167 -1.75 7.48 12.16
C ASN A 167 -1.46 6.12 11.51
N GLY A 168 -1.52 5.05 12.29
CA GLY A 168 -1.04 3.72 11.90
C GLY A 168 -1.98 3.00 10.91
N PRO A 169 -1.47 2.04 10.12
CA PRO A 169 -2.24 1.33 9.11
C PRO A 169 -3.47 0.65 9.69
N LEU A 170 -4.63 0.88 9.08
CA LEU A 170 -5.89 0.33 9.55
C LEU A 170 -5.89 -1.21 9.45
N PRO A 171 -6.24 -1.91 10.53
CA PRO A 171 -5.95 -3.35 10.65
C PRO A 171 -7.01 -4.28 10.02
N SER A 172 -8.17 -3.76 9.63
CA SER A 172 -9.26 -4.58 9.07
C SER A 172 -10.03 -3.84 7.97
N PRO A 173 -10.91 -4.51 7.23
CA PRO A 173 -11.76 -3.86 6.24
C PRO A 173 -12.73 -2.79 6.79
N GLY A 174 -12.94 -2.69 8.11
CA GLY A 174 -13.95 -1.80 8.70
C GLY A 174 -15.34 -2.47 8.81
N PRO A 175 -16.45 -1.70 8.81
CA PRO A 175 -16.52 -0.29 8.43
C PRO A 175 -15.97 0.67 9.49
N TYR A 176 -15.25 1.68 9.04
CA TYR A 176 -14.76 2.79 9.86
C TYR A 176 -15.71 3.98 9.79
N ARG A 177 -15.78 4.77 10.86
CA ARG A 177 -16.40 6.10 10.88
C ARG A 177 -15.40 7.10 11.45
N VAL A 178 -15.45 8.33 10.95
CA VAL A 178 -14.56 9.40 11.42
C VAL A 178 -15.30 10.68 11.73
N LYS A 179 -14.73 11.49 12.62
CA LYS A 179 -15.13 12.89 12.86
C LYS A 179 -13.92 13.73 13.27
N PHE A 180 -14.03 15.04 13.12
CA PHE A 180 -13.04 15.96 13.65
C PHE A 180 -13.47 16.48 15.01
N LEU A 181 -12.49 16.67 15.90
CA LEU A 181 -12.67 17.23 17.22
C LEU A 181 -11.66 18.36 17.42
N ALA A 182 -12.14 19.53 17.81
CA ALA A 182 -11.30 20.65 18.21
C ALA A 182 -11.10 20.61 19.73
N LEU A 183 -9.84 20.57 20.16
CA LEU A 183 -9.44 20.51 21.56
C LEU A 183 -8.65 21.76 21.94
N ASN A 184 -9.01 22.42 23.04
CA ASN A 184 -8.15 23.41 23.68
C ASN A 184 -7.41 22.71 24.84
N GLY A 185 -6.19 22.24 24.57
CA GLY A 185 -5.50 21.29 25.43
C GLY A 185 -6.22 19.93 25.42
N SER A 186 -6.78 19.54 26.57
CA SER A 186 -7.60 18.32 26.69
C SER A 186 -9.11 18.60 26.68
N ASN A 187 -9.53 19.87 26.56
CA ASN A 187 -10.94 20.24 26.64
C ASN A 187 -11.56 20.28 25.24
N PRO A 188 -12.58 19.45 24.95
CA PRO A 188 -13.27 19.50 23.67
C PRO A 188 -14.13 20.76 23.57
N VAL A 189 -13.91 21.55 22.52
CA VAL A 189 -14.61 22.84 22.29
C VAL A 189 -15.55 22.80 21.09
N ALA A 190 -15.26 21.97 20.08
CA ALA A 190 -16.17 21.70 18.97
C ALA A 190 -15.96 20.31 18.38
N GLU A 191 -17.00 19.77 17.74
CA GLU A 191 -16.94 18.51 16.99
C GLU A 191 -17.67 18.62 15.66
N THR A 192 -17.40 17.69 14.74
CA THR A 192 -18.19 17.55 13.49
C THR A 192 -19.13 16.35 13.58
N ARG A 193 -20.06 16.25 12.64
CA ARG A 193 -20.82 15.01 12.44
C ARG A 193 -19.87 13.84 12.11
N TRP A 194 -20.34 12.63 12.37
CA TRP A 194 -19.70 11.42 11.88
C TRP A 194 -19.84 11.27 10.37
N SER A 195 -18.80 10.74 9.72
CA SER A 195 -18.84 10.34 8.32
C SER A 195 -19.83 9.20 8.06
N GLU A 196 -20.16 9.00 6.79
CA GLU A 196 -20.69 7.73 6.31
C GLU A 196 -19.70 6.57 6.59
N PRO A 197 -20.17 5.31 6.69
CA PRO A 197 -19.30 4.14 6.84
C PRO A 197 -18.27 4.03 5.71
N ILE A 198 -17.00 3.85 6.06
CA ILE A 198 -15.88 3.68 5.11
C ILE A 198 -15.37 2.24 5.21
N THR A 199 -15.49 1.49 4.12
CA THR A 199 -14.99 0.11 4.02
C THR A 199 -13.73 0.08 3.16
N LEU A 200 -12.67 -0.53 3.68
CA LEU A 200 -11.41 -0.71 2.97
C LEU A 200 -11.46 -1.84 1.95
N LYS A 201 -10.49 -1.86 1.03
CA LYS A 201 -10.39 -2.93 0.03
C LYS A 201 -9.87 -4.21 0.67
N THR A 202 -10.63 -5.29 0.58
CA THR A 202 -10.15 -6.61 0.97
C THR A 202 -9.34 -7.20 -0.19
N ALA A 203 -8.13 -7.68 0.10
CA ALA A 203 -7.39 -8.48 -0.86
C ALA A 203 -8.17 -9.78 -1.12
N GLN A 204 -8.66 -9.95 -2.35
CA GLN A 204 -9.17 -11.24 -2.78
C GLN A 204 -7.98 -12.19 -2.88
N GLN A 205 -8.04 -13.30 -2.14
CA GLN A 205 -7.14 -14.41 -2.44
C GLN A 205 -7.40 -14.81 -3.89
N PRO A 206 -6.35 -15.04 -4.70
CA PRO A 206 -6.55 -15.71 -5.98
C PRO A 206 -7.36 -16.97 -5.70
N PRO A 207 -8.37 -17.31 -6.54
CA PRO A 207 -9.04 -18.59 -6.40
C PRO A 207 -7.93 -19.64 -6.31
N SER A 208 -7.95 -20.42 -5.23
CA SER A 208 -7.05 -21.56 -5.10
C SER A 208 -7.28 -22.41 -6.34
N SER A 209 -6.40 -22.27 -7.33
CA SER A 209 -6.41 -23.19 -8.45
C SER A 209 -6.26 -24.58 -7.84
N PRO A 210 -7.08 -25.56 -8.26
CA PRO A 210 -6.79 -26.94 -7.92
C PRO A 210 -5.33 -27.17 -8.30
N GLU A 211 -4.53 -27.59 -7.32
CA GLU A 211 -3.11 -27.89 -7.40
C GLU A 211 -2.52 -27.74 -8.80
N ALA A 212 -1.95 -26.58 -9.11
CA ALA A 212 -0.97 -26.49 -10.19
C ALA A 212 0.38 -27.07 -9.73
N GLY A 213 0.33 -28.25 -9.10
CA GLY A 213 1.47 -29.14 -9.00
C GLY A 213 1.74 -29.66 -10.40
N GLY A 214 2.67 -29.04 -11.12
CA GLY A 214 3.23 -29.66 -12.32
C GLY A 214 3.32 -28.84 -13.60
N ARG A 215 3.44 -27.49 -13.55
CA ARG A 215 3.75 -26.72 -14.79
C ARG A 215 5.02 -25.86 -14.76
N ARG A 216 5.80 -25.86 -13.67
CA ARG A 216 7.12 -25.22 -13.62
C ARG A 216 8.29 -26.15 -13.95
N GLY A 217 8.06 -27.46 -14.00
CA GLY A 217 9.11 -28.46 -14.22
C GLY A 217 9.33 -28.84 -15.69
N ALA A 218 8.29 -28.90 -16.53
CA ALA A 218 8.42 -29.49 -17.85
C ALA A 218 9.41 -28.74 -18.77
N GLY A 219 9.32 -27.40 -18.83
CA GLY A 219 10.22 -26.60 -19.65
C GLY A 219 11.66 -26.58 -19.12
N MET A 220 11.83 -26.47 -17.80
CA MET A 220 13.16 -26.48 -17.19
C MET A 220 13.84 -27.84 -17.30
N ILE A 221 13.09 -28.95 -17.12
CA ILE A 221 13.59 -30.32 -17.28
C ILE A 221 13.91 -30.61 -18.75
N ALA A 222 13.10 -30.14 -19.70
CA ALA A 222 13.38 -30.30 -21.13
C ALA A 222 14.63 -29.53 -21.56
N ILE A 223 14.82 -28.30 -21.07
CA ILE A 223 16.00 -27.50 -21.42
C ILE A 223 17.28 -28.12 -20.81
N THR A 224 17.24 -28.55 -19.55
CA THR A 224 18.40 -29.18 -18.92
C THR A 224 18.75 -30.53 -19.54
N SER A 225 17.75 -31.33 -19.94
CA SER A 225 18.01 -32.60 -20.63
C SER A 225 18.60 -32.39 -22.03
N ILE A 226 18.06 -31.45 -22.82
CA ILE A 226 18.58 -31.12 -24.15
C ILE A 226 20.01 -30.57 -24.05
N LEU A 227 20.27 -29.62 -23.15
CA LEU A 227 21.61 -29.05 -22.97
C LEU A 227 22.61 -30.12 -22.49
N SER A 228 22.18 -31.04 -21.61
CA SER A 228 23.01 -32.14 -21.14
C SER A 228 23.38 -33.11 -22.27
N ILE A 229 22.42 -33.47 -23.13
CA ILE A 229 22.66 -34.36 -24.28
C ILE A 229 23.58 -33.68 -25.29
N LEU A 230 23.33 -32.41 -25.65
CA LEU A 230 24.15 -31.67 -26.59
C LEU A 230 25.59 -31.52 -26.08
N LEU A 231 25.79 -31.24 -24.79
CA LEU A 231 27.12 -31.16 -24.18
C LEU A 231 27.84 -32.52 -24.23
N ALA A 232 27.15 -33.62 -23.94
CA ALA A 232 27.74 -34.96 -24.02
C ALA A 232 28.17 -35.32 -25.45
N VAL A 233 27.35 -35.00 -26.45
CA VAL A 233 27.69 -35.21 -27.87
C VAL A 233 28.90 -34.36 -28.28
N LEU A 234 28.96 -33.09 -27.87
CA LEU A 234 30.11 -32.22 -28.14
C LEU A 234 31.38 -32.76 -27.51
N LEU A 235 31.35 -33.19 -26.25
CA LEU A 235 32.50 -33.79 -25.57
C LEU A 235 32.94 -35.10 -26.22
N ALA A 236 32.00 -35.97 -26.60
CA ALA A 236 32.32 -37.20 -27.31
C ALA A 236 32.98 -36.92 -28.68
N SER A 237 32.48 -35.94 -29.43
CA SER A 237 33.07 -35.53 -30.72
C SER A 237 34.47 -34.91 -30.55
N LEU A 238 34.68 -34.12 -29.50
CA LEU A 238 35.99 -33.57 -29.15
C LEU A 238 36.99 -34.68 -28.82
N VAL A 239 36.60 -35.63 -27.97
CA VAL A 239 37.45 -36.78 -27.59
C VAL A 239 37.74 -37.64 -28.82
N ALA A 240 36.76 -37.90 -29.67
CA ALA A 240 36.96 -38.64 -30.92
C ALA A 240 37.94 -37.91 -31.84
N THR A 241 37.82 -36.59 -32.00
CA THR A 241 38.73 -35.77 -32.83
C THR A 241 40.15 -35.78 -32.26
N LEU A 242 40.31 -35.66 -30.94
CA LEU A 242 41.61 -35.71 -30.27
C LEU A 242 42.24 -37.10 -30.32
N ALA A 243 41.44 -38.17 -30.20
CA ALA A 243 41.93 -39.54 -30.35
C ALA A 243 42.31 -39.86 -31.80
N PHE A 244 41.52 -39.39 -32.77
CA PHE A 244 41.77 -39.63 -34.20
C PHE A 244 42.94 -38.75 -34.72
N CYS A 245 43.05 -37.50 -34.28
CA CYS A 245 44.23 -36.65 -34.57
C CYS A 245 45.45 -36.96 -33.71
N GLY A 246 45.27 -37.63 -32.56
CA GLY A 246 46.36 -38.05 -31.68
C GLY A 246 47.02 -39.36 -32.12
N SER A 247 46.35 -40.11 -33.02
CA SER A 247 46.83 -41.40 -33.52
C SER A 247 47.43 -41.31 -34.93
N ASP A 248 47.08 -40.29 -35.72
CA ASP A 248 47.67 -40.00 -37.04
C ASP A 248 48.12 -38.53 -37.09
N PRO A 249 49.36 -38.22 -37.53
CA PRO A 249 49.76 -36.82 -37.73
C PRO A 249 48.83 -36.20 -38.77
N CYS A 250 48.24 -35.05 -38.46
CA CYS A 250 47.38 -34.26 -39.35
C CYS A 250 47.76 -34.44 -40.83
N GLY A 251 47.03 -35.34 -41.49
CA GLY A 251 47.16 -35.62 -42.90
C GLY A 251 46.61 -34.44 -43.67
N SER A 252 47.52 -33.72 -44.31
CA SER A 252 47.24 -32.71 -45.32
C SER A 252 46.00 -33.03 -46.16
N SER A 253 45.01 -32.16 -46.12
CA SER A 253 44.11 -31.96 -47.25
C SER A 253 43.93 -30.45 -47.46
N GLY A 254 44.94 -29.88 -48.11
CA GLY A 254 44.87 -28.55 -48.67
C GLY A 254 43.68 -28.44 -49.62
N ILE A 255 42.78 -27.51 -49.29
CA ILE A 255 41.80 -26.94 -50.21
C ILE A 255 42.57 -25.99 -51.13
N PHE A 256 43.39 -26.53 -52.02
CA PHE A 256 43.92 -25.81 -53.18
C PHE A 256 44.09 -26.82 -54.32
N LYS A 257 43.19 -26.75 -55.30
CA LYS A 257 43.37 -27.36 -56.62
C LYS A 257 44.40 -26.52 -57.39
N PRO A 258 45.56 -27.06 -57.79
CA PRO A 258 46.22 -26.58 -58.99
C PRO A 258 45.63 -27.34 -60.17
N GLU A 259 45.13 -26.58 -61.12
CA GLU A 259 44.71 -27.02 -62.44
C GLU A 259 45.88 -27.72 -63.14
N ALA A 260 45.67 -28.99 -63.53
CA ALA A 260 46.68 -29.76 -64.23
C ALA A 260 46.69 -29.37 -65.72
N THR A 261 47.60 -28.47 -66.09
CA THR A 261 47.98 -28.24 -67.49
C THR A 261 48.57 -29.52 -68.09
N SER A 262 47.98 -30.01 -69.19
CA SER A 262 48.45 -31.21 -69.90
C SER A 262 49.80 -30.96 -70.56
N VAL A 263 50.84 -31.66 -70.12
CA VAL A 263 52.12 -31.68 -70.84
C VAL A 263 52.04 -32.70 -71.97
N ARG A 264 52.11 -32.22 -73.22
CA ARG A 264 52.10 -33.03 -74.43
C ARG A 264 53.42 -33.81 -74.53
N ARG A 265 53.37 -35.14 -74.44
CA ARG A 265 54.52 -36.02 -74.67
C ARG A 265 54.89 -36.03 -76.15
N TYR A 266 56.12 -35.65 -76.47
CA TYR A 266 56.71 -35.83 -77.80
C TYR A 266 57.32 -37.23 -77.88
N ASN A 267 56.98 -37.98 -78.94
CA ASN A 267 57.66 -39.23 -79.29
C ASN A 267 58.92 -38.89 -80.08
N THR A 268 60.08 -39.28 -79.57
CA THR A 268 61.36 -39.19 -80.29
C THR A 268 61.40 -40.29 -81.35
N HIS A 269 61.48 -39.90 -82.62
CA HIS A 269 61.73 -40.84 -83.72
C HIS A 269 63.21 -41.26 -83.71
N HIS A 270 63.45 -42.57 -83.75
CA HIS A 270 64.79 -43.13 -83.93
C HIS A 270 65.38 -42.71 -85.28
N VAL A 271 66.57 -42.11 -85.27
CA VAL A 271 67.40 -41.92 -86.46
C VAL A 271 68.39 -43.09 -86.50
N TYR A 272 68.45 -43.77 -87.64
CA TYR A 272 69.34 -44.91 -87.89
C TYR A 272 70.82 -44.51 -87.88
N ASP A 273 71.66 -45.46 -87.46
CA ASP A 273 73.13 -45.40 -87.49
C ASP A 273 73.69 -45.15 -88.90
N GLN A 274 74.77 -44.37 -88.96
CA GLN A 274 75.69 -44.36 -90.10
C GLN A 274 77.14 -44.50 -89.60
N PRO A 275 77.99 -45.34 -90.21
CA PRO A 275 79.18 -45.88 -89.56
C PRO A 275 80.45 -45.02 -89.69
N ALA A 276 81.35 -45.34 -88.76
CA ALA A 276 82.73 -44.92 -88.50
C ALA A 276 83.63 -44.38 -89.63
N ALA A 277 84.52 -43.46 -89.22
CA ALA A 277 85.92 -43.38 -89.69
C ALA A 277 86.79 -43.03 -88.46
N ARG A 278 87.49 -43.98 -87.84
CA ARG A 278 88.91 -44.31 -88.08
C ARG A 278 89.78 -43.08 -88.42
N LEU A 279 90.52 -42.57 -87.42
CA LEU A 279 91.93 -42.87 -87.15
C LEU A 279 92.37 -42.16 -85.86
#